data_AF-A0A7J6TLD2-F1
#
_entry.id   AF-A0A7J6TLD2-F1
#
_cell.length_a   1.000
_cell.length_b   1.000
_cell.length_c   1.000
_cell.angle_alpha   90.00
_cell.angle_beta   90.00
_cell.angle_gamma   90.00
#
_symmetry.space_group_name_H-M   'P 1'
#
loop_
_entity.id
_entity.type
_entity.pdbx_description
1 polymer ?
#
loop_
_entity_poly.entity_id
_entity_poly.type
_entity_poly.pdbx_seq_one_letter_code
_entity_poly.pdbx_strand_id
1 'polypeptide(L)'
;GEDQHSWRVRYMVADKIEDILEAVPEKVRMQIFPLFMRLLSDPEPEVRCVSCDRLSLVVKYKADQEMMEDLTAPFAKLLHDPSDAVRSSFGASLMKVAAVVGQDLTVEYLTKHILAVMRDQSTNVRLAVVE
;
A
#
# COMPACT_ATOMS: atom_id res chain seq x y z
N GLY A 1 -6.58 -10.20 23.55
CA GLY A 1 -6.84 -8.77 23.82
C GLY A 1 -7.79 -8.27 22.76
N GLU A 2 -8.73 -7.40 23.12
CA GLU A 2 -9.93 -7.02 22.34
C GLU A 2 -9.70 -6.55 20.89
N ASP A 3 -8.45 -6.28 20.49
CA ASP A 3 -8.05 -5.88 19.13
C ASP A 3 -8.27 -6.92 18.02
N GLN A 4 -8.44 -8.21 18.35
CA GLN A 4 -8.82 -9.25 17.39
C GLN A 4 -10.30 -9.16 16.96
N HIS A 5 -11.17 -8.46 17.71
CA HIS A 5 -12.62 -8.49 17.48
C HIS A 5 -13.15 -7.45 16.50
N SER A 6 -12.34 -6.50 16.05
CA SER A 6 -12.82 -5.47 15.13
C SER A 6 -11.86 -5.16 13.96
N TRP A 7 -11.14 -6.18 13.47
CA TRP A 7 -10.38 -6.06 12.22
C TRP A 7 -11.29 -5.62 11.07
N ARG A 8 -12.59 -5.98 11.10
CA ARG A 8 -13.59 -5.51 10.15
C ARG A 8 -13.79 -4.00 10.16
N VAL A 9 -13.73 -3.33 11.32
CA VAL A 9 -13.79 -1.86 11.35
C VAL A 9 -12.54 -1.26 10.73
N ARG A 10 -11.35 -1.83 11.01
CA ARG A 10 -10.10 -1.37 10.39
C ARG A 10 -10.08 -1.61 8.88
N TYR A 11 -10.60 -2.76 8.45
CA TYR A 11 -10.86 -3.08 7.04
C TYR A 11 -11.77 -2.03 6.41
N MET A 12 -12.91 -1.71 7.04
CA MET A 12 -13.83 -0.69 6.52
C MET A 12 -13.18 0.70 6.45
N VAL A 13 -12.34 1.07 7.42
CA VAL A 13 -11.57 2.32 7.37
C VAL A 13 -10.60 2.33 6.19
N ALA A 14 -9.88 1.23 5.97
CA ALA A 14 -8.98 1.10 4.83
C ALA A 14 -9.73 1.14 3.49
N ASP A 15 -10.83 0.39 3.37
CA ASP A 15 -11.66 0.36 2.15
C ASP A 15 -12.24 1.74 1.80
N LYS A 16 -12.60 2.51 2.83
CA LYS A 16 -13.20 3.86 2.73
C LYS A 16 -12.19 5.00 2.82
N ILE A 17 -10.90 4.72 2.70
CA ILE A 17 -9.86 5.75 2.93
C ILE A 17 -9.96 6.92 1.96
N GLU A 18 -10.38 6.69 0.71
CA GLU A 18 -10.60 7.75 -0.28
C GLU A 18 -11.76 8.66 0.13
N ASP A 19 -12.92 8.08 0.45
CA ASP A 19 -14.09 8.82 0.96
C ASP A 19 -13.71 9.68 2.19
N ILE A 20 -12.89 9.13 3.10
CA ILE A 20 -12.39 9.84 4.28
C ILE A 20 -11.47 11.00 3.88
N LEU A 21 -10.51 10.78 2.96
CA LEU A 21 -9.59 11.82 2.48
C LEU A 21 -10.34 12.95 1.77
N GLU A 22 -11.40 12.63 1.03
CA GLU A 22 -12.27 13.62 0.38
C GLU A 22 -13.10 14.42 1.37
N ALA A 23 -13.59 13.78 2.44
CA ALA A 23 -14.41 14.42 3.45
C ALA A 23 -13.64 15.38 4.38
N VAL A 24 -12.32 15.22 4.52
CA VAL A 24 -11.51 16.09 5.38
C VAL A 24 -10.90 17.28 4.63
N PRO A 25 -10.69 18.44 5.30
CA PRO A 25 -10.00 19.57 4.70
C PRO A 25 -8.60 19.20 4.20
N GLU A 26 -8.19 19.75 3.06
CA GLU A 26 -6.88 19.47 2.44
C GLU A 26 -5.71 19.60 3.41
N LYS A 27 -5.72 20.67 4.23
CA LYS A 27 -4.70 20.95 5.26
C LYS A 27 -4.52 19.86 6.33
N VAL A 28 -5.46 18.93 6.48
CA VAL A 28 -5.38 17.82 7.45
C VAL A 28 -5.26 16.44 6.80
N ARG A 29 -5.37 16.31 5.46
CA ARG A 29 -5.29 15.00 4.78
C ARG A 29 -4.03 14.23 5.13
N MET A 30 -2.89 14.91 5.17
CA MET A 30 -1.61 14.26 5.51
C MET A 30 -1.51 13.78 6.96
N GLN A 31 -2.39 14.24 7.86
CA GLN A 31 -2.47 13.69 9.22
C GLN A 31 -3.04 12.27 9.26
N ILE A 32 -3.68 11.83 8.16
CA ILE A 32 -4.20 10.46 8.00
C ILE A 32 -3.08 9.49 7.63
N PHE A 33 -1.98 9.97 7.07
CA PHE A 33 -0.89 9.13 6.57
C PHE A 33 -0.30 8.18 7.64
N PRO A 34 0.01 8.64 8.88
CA PRO A 34 0.48 7.72 9.93
C PRO A 34 -0.53 6.64 10.31
N LEU A 35 -1.84 6.93 10.22
CA LEU A 35 -2.89 5.93 10.45
C LEU A 35 -2.92 4.91 9.32
N PHE A 36 -2.78 5.37 8.07
CA PHE A 36 -2.71 4.47 6.91
C PHE A 36 -1.48 3.57 6.95
N MET A 37 -0.31 4.08 7.39
CA MET A 37 0.89 3.24 7.60
C MET A 37 0.66 2.12 8.62
N ARG A 38 -0.15 2.36 9.65
CA ARG A 38 -0.53 1.31 10.61
C ARG A 38 -1.40 0.23 9.96
N LEU A 39 -2.27 0.60 9.01
CA LEU A 39 -3.13 -0.36 8.29
C LEU A 39 -2.32 -1.24 7.32
N LEU A 40 -1.26 -0.70 6.68
CA LEU A 40 -0.32 -1.51 5.88
C LEU A 40 0.46 -2.54 6.71
N SER A 41 0.57 -2.32 8.02
CA SER A 41 1.23 -3.23 8.97
C SER A 41 0.24 -3.92 9.92
N ASP A 42 -1.05 -3.96 9.56
CA ASP A 42 -2.08 -4.56 10.40
C ASP A 42 -1.81 -6.05 10.64
N PRO A 43 -2.07 -6.61 11.83
CA PRO A 43 -1.93 -8.05 12.05
C PRO A 43 -2.80 -8.90 11.11
N GLU A 44 -3.96 -8.39 10.66
CA GLU A 44 -4.89 -9.14 9.82
C GLU A 44 -4.53 -9.00 8.32
N PRO A 45 -4.29 -10.11 7.59
CA PRO A 45 -3.88 -10.04 6.18
C PRO A 45 -4.93 -9.39 5.29
N GLU A 46 -6.23 -9.56 5.58
CA GLU A 46 -7.33 -8.93 4.83
C GLU A 46 -7.27 -7.40 4.93
N VAL A 47 -6.90 -6.85 6.09
CA VAL A 47 -6.73 -5.40 6.28
C VAL A 47 -5.52 -4.92 5.48
N ARG A 48 -4.42 -5.69 5.47
CA ARG A 48 -3.25 -5.36 4.65
C ARG A 48 -3.55 -5.41 3.15
N CYS A 49 -4.28 -6.42 2.66
CA CYS A 49 -4.70 -6.51 1.25
C CYS A 49 -5.47 -5.26 0.80
N VAL A 50 -6.55 -4.90 1.51
CA VAL A 50 -7.34 -3.72 1.13
C VAL A 50 -6.54 -2.43 1.27
N SER A 51 -5.63 -2.35 2.25
CA SER A 51 -4.75 -1.19 2.40
C SER A 51 -3.77 -1.08 1.22
N CYS A 52 -3.17 -2.19 0.80
CA CYS A 52 -2.37 -2.23 -0.43
C CYS A 52 -3.19 -1.76 -1.63
N ASP A 53 -4.41 -2.27 -1.82
CA ASP A 53 -5.27 -1.91 -2.96
C ASP A 53 -5.62 -0.42 -3.03
N ARG A 54 -5.57 0.29 -1.91
CA ARG A 54 -5.87 1.74 -1.79
C ARG A 54 -4.61 2.62 -1.75
N LEU A 55 -3.42 2.02 -1.78
CA LEU A 55 -2.13 2.71 -1.62
C LEU A 55 -1.94 3.90 -2.57
N SER A 56 -2.25 3.73 -3.87
CA SER A 56 -2.10 4.80 -4.86
C SER A 56 -3.03 5.99 -4.59
N LEU A 57 -4.20 5.75 -3.98
CA LEU A 57 -5.17 6.79 -3.62
C LEU A 57 -4.69 7.62 -2.43
N VAL A 58 -3.81 7.09 -1.60
CA VAL A 58 -3.18 7.87 -0.52
C VAL A 58 -1.95 8.60 -1.06
N VAL A 59 -1.11 7.90 -1.84
CA VAL A 59 0.12 8.47 -2.41
C VAL A 59 -0.16 9.67 -3.31
N LYS A 60 -1.27 9.70 -4.05
CA LYS A 60 -1.61 10.83 -4.94
C LYS A 60 -1.72 12.19 -4.24
N TYR A 61 -1.92 12.22 -2.91
CA TYR A 61 -2.00 13.47 -2.14
C TYR A 61 -0.63 14.05 -1.76
N LYS A 62 0.44 13.23 -1.81
CA LYS A 62 1.83 13.65 -1.60
C LYS A 62 2.76 12.77 -2.42
N ALA A 63 2.75 12.93 -3.74
CA ALA A 63 3.55 12.15 -4.67
C ALA A 63 4.96 12.74 -4.81
N ASP A 64 5.72 12.75 -3.72
CA ASP A 64 7.07 13.32 -3.66
C ASP A 64 8.10 12.33 -3.07
N GLN A 65 9.36 12.75 -3.05
CA GLN A 65 10.48 11.95 -2.58
C GLN A 65 10.34 11.56 -1.09
N GLU A 66 9.91 12.50 -0.24
CA GLU A 66 9.76 12.27 1.20
C GLU A 66 8.73 11.16 1.48
N MET A 67 7.60 11.19 0.76
CA MET A 67 6.60 10.12 0.83
C MET A 67 7.18 8.75 0.41
N MET A 68 8.00 8.71 -0.63
CA MET A 68 8.62 7.46 -1.10
C MET A 68 9.66 6.91 -0.12
N GLU A 69 10.40 7.78 0.54
CA GLU A 69 11.31 7.42 1.62
C GLU A 69 10.56 6.81 2.80
N ASP A 70 9.47 7.44 3.25
CA ASP A 70 8.61 6.94 4.34
C ASP A 70 8.02 5.56 4.03
N LEU A 71 7.70 5.30 2.75
CA LEU A 71 7.14 4.03 2.28
C LEU A 71 8.15 2.91 2.09
N THR A 72 9.46 3.21 2.09
CA THR A 72 10.50 2.22 1.79
C THR A 72 10.48 1.05 2.78
N ALA A 73 10.36 1.32 4.09
CA ALA A 73 10.31 0.27 5.11
C ALA A 73 9.01 -0.55 5.09
N PRO A 74 7.80 0.07 5.00
CA PRO A 74 6.56 -0.66 4.74
C PRO A 74 6.61 -1.56 3.49
N PHE A 75 7.16 -1.06 2.39
CA PHE A 75 7.24 -1.80 1.13
C PHE A 75 8.13 -3.04 1.23
N ALA A 76 9.27 -2.93 1.91
CA ALA A 76 10.13 -4.08 2.17
C ALA A 76 9.41 -5.17 3.00
N LYS A 77 8.56 -4.79 3.96
CA LYS A 77 7.75 -5.75 4.73
C LYS A 77 6.67 -6.41 3.86
N LEU A 78 5.95 -5.63 3.06
CA LEU A 78 4.88 -6.15 2.18
C LEU A 78 5.42 -7.08 1.10
N LEU A 79 6.63 -6.81 0.59
CA LEU A 79 7.31 -7.69 -0.37
C LEU A 79 7.63 -9.08 0.21
N HIS A 80 7.73 -9.19 1.54
CA HIS A 80 8.03 -10.42 2.25
C HIS A 80 6.87 -10.86 3.16
N ASP A 81 5.66 -10.39 2.87
CA ASP A 81 4.49 -10.76 3.66
C ASP A 81 4.25 -12.29 3.61
N PRO A 82 3.94 -12.94 4.73
CA PRO A 82 3.66 -14.38 4.74
C PRO A 82 2.42 -14.75 3.90
N SER A 83 1.51 -13.81 3.65
CA SER A 83 0.32 -14.04 2.82
C SER A 83 0.60 -13.71 1.36
N ASP A 84 0.51 -14.71 0.49
CA ASP A 84 0.58 -14.53 -0.98
C ASP A 84 -0.46 -13.52 -1.47
N ALA A 85 -1.66 -13.48 -0.87
CA ALA A 85 -2.69 -12.52 -1.26
C ALA A 85 -2.27 -11.07 -0.97
N VAL A 86 -1.58 -10.82 0.15
CA VAL A 86 -1.05 -9.50 0.47
C VAL A 86 0.06 -9.12 -0.52
N ARG A 87 0.98 -10.05 -0.83
CA ARG A 87 2.05 -9.81 -1.80
C ARG A 87 1.50 -9.54 -3.21
N SER A 88 0.47 -10.28 -3.65
CA SER A 88 -0.23 -10.02 -4.92
C SER A 88 -0.89 -8.64 -4.93
N SER A 89 -1.62 -8.27 -3.87
CA SER A 89 -2.27 -6.96 -3.76
C SER A 89 -1.23 -5.82 -3.79
N PHE A 90 -0.10 -6.02 -3.10
CA PHE A 90 1.01 -5.07 -3.13
C PHE A 90 1.64 -4.94 -4.53
N GLY A 91 1.86 -6.06 -5.22
CA GLY A 91 2.35 -6.09 -6.60
C GLY A 91 1.48 -5.27 -7.56
N ALA A 92 0.17 -5.51 -7.55
CA ALA A 92 -0.78 -4.76 -8.36
C ALA A 92 -0.77 -3.26 -8.02
N SER A 93 -0.61 -2.91 -6.75
CA SER A 93 -0.56 -1.52 -6.31
C SER A 93 0.73 -0.81 -6.67
N LEU A 94 1.88 -1.49 -6.74
CA LEU A 94 3.13 -0.88 -7.20
C LEU A 94 2.99 -0.28 -8.61
N MET A 95 2.26 -0.93 -9.50
CA MET A 95 2.00 -0.43 -10.85
C MET A 95 1.15 0.85 -10.83
N LYS A 96 0.12 0.89 -9.96
CA LYS A 96 -0.72 2.08 -9.78
C LYS A 96 0.04 3.23 -9.13
N VAL A 97 0.90 2.94 -8.15
CA VAL A 97 1.75 3.94 -7.49
C VAL A 97 2.74 4.52 -8.51
N ALA A 98 3.37 3.68 -9.33
CA ALA A 98 4.29 4.13 -10.38
C ALA A 98 3.64 5.15 -11.33
N ALA A 99 2.38 4.91 -11.73
CA ALA A 99 1.63 5.83 -12.56
C ALA A 99 1.36 7.20 -11.88
N VAL A 100 1.22 7.22 -10.54
CA VAL A 100 0.95 8.43 -9.76
C VAL A 100 2.23 9.23 -9.48
N VAL A 101 3.33 8.57 -9.13
CA VAL A 101 4.59 9.23 -8.74
C VAL A 101 5.47 9.61 -9.93
N GLY A 102 5.17 9.08 -11.11
CA GLY A 102 5.90 9.38 -12.34
C GLY A 102 7.21 8.61 -12.49
N GLN A 103 7.87 8.84 -13.61
CA GLN A 103 9.00 8.01 -14.06
C GLN A 103 10.21 8.08 -13.11
N ASP A 104 10.62 9.28 -12.70
CA ASP A 104 11.86 9.47 -11.93
C ASP A 104 11.79 8.76 -10.58
N LEU A 105 10.74 9.01 -9.80
CA LEU A 105 10.50 8.36 -8.51
C LEU A 105 10.25 6.85 -8.66
N THR A 106 9.64 6.42 -9.78
CA THR A 106 9.48 4.99 -10.08
C THR A 106 10.84 4.32 -10.27
N VAL A 107 11.72 4.93 -11.08
CA VAL A 107 13.06 4.40 -11.34
C VAL A 107 13.84 4.28 -10.04
N GLU A 108 13.84 5.33 -9.23
CA GLU A 108 14.61 5.42 -8.00
C GLU A 108 14.10 4.49 -6.89
N TYR A 109 12.78 4.49 -6.62
CA TYR A 109 12.22 3.81 -5.45
C TYR A 109 11.51 2.50 -5.76
N LEU A 110 10.84 2.36 -6.91
CA LEU A 110 9.92 1.24 -7.15
C LEU A 110 10.54 0.08 -7.95
N THR A 111 11.50 0.36 -8.84
CA THR A 111 12.08 -0.64 -9.77
C THR A 111 12.53 -1.91 -9.06
N LYS A 112 13.25 -1.79 -7.94
CA LYS A 112 13.76 -2.95 -7.19
C LYS A 112 12.63 -3.78 -6.59
N HIS A 113 11.56 -3.13 -6.12
CA HIS A 113 10.38 -3.79 -5.56
C HIS A 113 9.61 -4.53 -6.66
N ILE A 114 9.37 -3.90 -7.81
CA ILE A 114 8.69 -4.51 -8.97
C ILE A 114 9.46 -5.76 -9.45
N LEU A 115 10.78 -5.66 -9.60
CA LEU A 115 11.62 -6.78 -10.01
C LEU A 115 11.62 -7.94 -9.00
N ALA A 116 11.48 -7.63 -7.70
CA ALA A 116 11.37 -8.64 -6.68
C ALA A 116 10.02 -9.38 -6.74
N VAL A 117 8.91 -8.66 -6.96
CA VAL A 117 7.59 -9.27 -7.18
C VAL A 117 7.59 -10.18 -8.41
N MET A 118 8.24 -9.77 -9.51
CA MET A 118 8.40 -10.62 -10.71
C MET A 118 9.16 -11.93 -10.45
N ARG A 119 9.91 -12.02 -9.35
CA ARG A 119 10.69 -13.19 -8.95
C ARG A 119 10.06 -13.94 -7.77
N ASP A 120 8.83 -13.59 -7.38
CA ASP A 120 8.14 -14.25 -6.27
C ASP A 120 7.93 -15.75 -6.55
N GLN A 121 7.90 -16.56 -5.50
CA GLN A 121 7.68 -18.00 -5.61
C GLN A 121 6.25 -18.32 -6.09
N SER A 122 5.29 -17.49 -5.72
CA SER A 122 3.88 -17.64 -6.07
C SER A 122 3.59 -17.11 -7.47
N THR A 123 2.98 -17.94 -8.33
CA THR A 123 2.60 -17.53 -9.69
C THR A 123 1.64 -16.35 -9.69
N ASN A 124 0.67 -16.32 -8.76
CA ASN A 124 -0.31 -15.24 -8.67
C ASN A 124 0.34 -13.91 -8.27
N VAL A 125 1.41 -13.94 -7.45
CA VAL A 125 2.15 -12.75 -7.08
C VAL A 125 2.95 -12.23 -8.27
N ARG A 126 3.60 -13.14 -9.02
CA ARG A 126 4.32 -12.76 -10.24
C ARG A 126 3.41 -12.13 -11.29
N LEU A 127 2.20 -12.66 -11.49
CA LEU A 127 1.24 -12.14 -12.48
C LEU A 127 0.71 -10.75 -12.13
N ALA A 128 0.67 -10.39 -10.84
CA ALA A 128 0.10 -9.13 -10.38
C ALA A 128 0.81 -7.86 -10.90
N VAL A 129 2.03 -7.97 -11.45
CA VAL A 129 2.79 -6.85 -12.05
C VAL A 129 2.89 -6.91 -13.58
N VAL A 130 2.19 -7.87 -14.21
CA VAL A 130 2.26 -8.12 -15.66
C VAL A 130 0.90 -7.93 -16.34
N GLU A 131 -0.18 -8.04 -15.58
CA GLU A 131 -1.58 -7.78 -16.00
C GLU A 131 -1.96 -6.30 -15.86
#